data_AF-A0A8X7UHD4-F1
#
_entry.id   AF-A0A8X7UHD4-F1
#
_cell.length_a   1.000
_cell.length_b   1.000
_cell.length_c   1.000
_cell.angle_alpha   90.00
_cell.angle_beta   90.00
_cell.angle_gamma   90.00
#
_symmetry.space_group_name_H-M   'P 1'
#
loop_
_entity.id
_entity.type
_entity.pdbx_description
1 polymer ?
#
loop_
_entity_poly.entity_id
_entity_poly.type
_entity_poly.pdbx_seq_one_letter_code
_entity_poly.pdbx_strand_id
1 'polypeptide(L)'
;MLQAWLIRNRVPARCPCGGRIIHEVRWEGRLRHSSCEEVLHCKNYEADGLHHRQPWVIGVEEHIERLTRRVEEVEVLIKFVRRRGSSPHSGGR
;
A
#
# COMPACT_ATOMS: atom_id res chain seq x y z
N MET A 1 -2.34 -9.09 -13.57
CA MET A 1 -1.24 -8.72 -12.66
C MET A 1 -1.63 -7.61 -11.68
N LEU A 2 -2.28 -6.52 -12.11
CA LEU A 2 -2.71 -5.43 -11.21
C LEU A 2 -3.70 -5.84 -10.10
N GLN A 3 -4.71 -6.67 -10.40
CA GLN A 3 -5.68 -7.19 -9.42
C GLN A 3 -5.01 -7.96 -8.27
N ALA A 4 -3.98 -8.77 -8.57
CA ALA A 4 -3.22 -9.50 -7.55
C ALA A 4 -2.36 -8.56 -6.69
N TRP A 5 -1.83 -7.48 -7.28
CA TRP A 5 -1.09 -6.45 -6.56
C TRP A 5 -2.00 -5.64 -5.62
N LEU A 6 -3.21 -5.25 -6.07
CA LEU A 6 -4.21 -4.55 -5.25
C LEU A 6 -4.60 -5.35 -3.99
N ILE A 7 -4.79 -6.67 -4.15
CA ILE A 7 -5.12 -7.58 -3.06
C ILE A 7 -3.91 -7.76 -2.11
N ARG A 8 -2.69 -7.86 -2.64
CA ARG A 8 -1.45 -8.05 -1.87
C ARG A 8 -1.03 -6.80 -1.09
N ASN A 9 -1.33 -5.62 -1.60
CA ASN A 9 -0.91 -4.33 -1.04
C ASN A 9 -2.04 -3.58 -0.33
N ARG A 10 -3.06 -4.28 0.22
CA ARG A 10 -4.13 -3.67 1.07
C ARG A 10 -4.70 -2.34 0.57
N VAL A 11 -4.70 -2.09 -0.74
CA VAL A 11 -5.46 -0.99 -1.32
C VAL A 11 -6.91 -1.33 -1.06
N PRO A 12 -7.72 -0.41 -0.51
CA PRO A 12 -9.11 -0.71 -0.23
C PRO A 12 -9.78 -1.24 -1.50
N ALA A 13 -10.14 -2.52 -1.51
CA ALA A 13 -10.86 -3.09 -2.65
C ALA A 13 -12.31 -2.54 -2.71
N ARG A 14 -12.78 -1.97 -1.59
CA ARG A 14 -14.07 -1.34 -1.43
C ARG A 14 -13.95 0.04 -0.81
N CYS A 15 -14.77 0.95 -1.29
CA CYS A 15 -15.06 2.23 -0.68
C CYS A 15 -15.85 2.02 0.63
N PRO A 16 -15.76 2.92 1.62
CA PRO A 16 -16.63 2.89 2.79
C PRO A 16 -18.13 2.83 2.47
N CYS A 17 -18.57 3.36 1.32
CA CYS A 17 -19.95 3.23 0.83
C CYS A 17 -20.34 1.82 0.34
N GLY A 18 -19.43 0.84 0.40
CA GLY A 18 -19.62 -0.53 -0.09
C GLY A 18 -19.36 -0.73 -1.59
N GLY A 19 -19.18 0.36 -2.35
CA GLY A 19 -18.82 0.32 -3.77
C GLY A 19 -17.42 -0.24 -4.02
N ARG A 20 -17.18 -0.81 -5.21
CA ARG A 20 -15.87 -1.34 -5.61
C ARG A 20 -14.92 -0.20 -5.99
N ILE A 21 -13.68 -0.24 -5.55
CA ILE A 21 -12.63 0.65 -6.08
C ILE A 21 -12.14 0.10 -7.42
N ILE A 22 -12.13 0.94 -8.44
CA ILE A 22 -11.68 0.65 -9.80
C ILE A 22 -10.43 1.46 -10.13
N HIS A 23 -9.54 0.86 -10.91
CA HIS A 23 -8.36 1.50 -11.47
C HIS A 23 -8.70 1.91 -12.91
N GLU A 24 -8.59 3.20 -13.18
CA GLU A 24 -8.79 3.78 -14.50
C GLU A 24 -7.46 4.38 -14.96
N VAL A 25 -7.04 4.02 -16.17
CA VAL A 25 -5.88 4.62 -16.82
C VAL A 25 -6.41 5.61 -17.84
N ARG A 26 -6.21 6.90 -17.59
CA ARG A 26 -6.56 7.96 -18.53
C ARG A 26 -5.35 8.31 -19.38
N TRP A 27 -5.57 8.35 -20.68
CA TRP A 27 -4.59 8.81 -21.63
C TRP A 27 -4.94 10.23 -22.06
N GLU A 28 -4.17 11.22 -21.62
CA GLU A 28 -4.27 12.57 -22.18
C GLU A 28 -3.25 12.75 -23.31
N GLY A 29 -3.69 12.44 -24.53
CA GLY A 29 -2.84 12.40 -25.73
C GLY A 29 -2.60 13.75 -26.39
N ARG A 30 -2.12 14.77 -25.65
CA ARG A 30 -1.82 16.09 -26.26
C ARG A 30 -0.35 16.38 -26.51
N LEU A 31 0.59 15.61 -25.95
CA LEU A 31 2.03 15.88 -26.07
C LEU A 31 2.83 14.60 -26.33
N ARG A 32 4.02 14.75 -26.95
CA ARG A 32 5.01 13.65 -27.16
C ARG A 32 5.46 12.98 -25.86
N HIS A 33 5.18 13.60 -24.72
CA HIS A 33 5.25 13.02 -23.38
C HIS A 33 3.81 12.79 -22.91
N SER A 34 3.26 11.65 -23.27
CA SER A 34 1.99 11.19 -22.75
C SER A 34 2.16 10.72 -21.31
N SER A 35 1.70 11.52 -20.34
CA SER A 35 1.52 11.02 -18.97
C SER A 35 0.22 10.24 -18.91
N CYS A 36 0.29 8.92 -18.72
CA CYS A 36 -0.85 8.16 -18.24
C CYS A 36 -1.22 8.69 -16.86
N GLU A 37 -2.42 9.24 -16.70
CA GLU A 37 -2.96 9.53 -15.38
C GLU A 37 -3.66 8.26 -14.89
N GLU A 38 -3.00 7.54 -13.99
CA GLU A 38 -3.59 6.39 -13.32
C GLU A 38 -4.35 6.86 -12.07
N VAL A 39 -5.65 6.57 -12.01
CA VAL A 39 -6.53 7.02 -10.93
C VAL A 39 -7.23 5.83 -10.31
N LEU A 40 -7.25 5.78 -8.97
CA LEU A 40 -8.09 4.87 -8.21
C LEU A 40 -9.34 5.61 -7.76
N HIS A 41 -10.52 5.09 -8.09
CA HIS A 41 -11.77 5.71 -7.66
C HIS A 41 -12.87 4.69 -7.37
N CYS A 42 -13.85 5.05 -6.55
CA CYS A 42 -15.03 4.23 -6.33
C CYS A 42 -15.89 4.16 -7.61
N LYS A 43 -16.44 2.98 -7.95
CA LYS A 43 -17.39 2.81 -9.05
C LYS A 43 -18.60 3.76 -8.94
N ASN A 44 -19.02 4.06 -7.72
CA ASN A 44 -20.14 4.95 -7.44
C ASN A 44 -19.66 6.36 -7.08
N TYR A 45 -18.48 6.77 -7.56
CA TYR A 45 -17.90 8.06 -7.18
C TYR A 45 -18.84 9.21 -7.51
N GLU A 46 -19.27 9.91 -6.46
CA GLU A 46 -19.87 11.23 -6.53
C GLU A 46 -18.90 12.23 -5.88
N ALA A 47 -18.90 13.49 -6.32
CA ALA A 47 -18.07 14.54 -5.75
C ALA A 47 -18.61 15.04 -4.40
N ASP A 48 -18.97 14.09 -3.53
CA ASP A 48 -19.64 14.28 -2.24
C ASP A 48 -18.67 14.28 -1.04
N GLY A 49 -17.39 14.01 -1.30
CA GLY A 49 -16.34 13.89 -0.27
C GLY A 49 -16.39 12.58 0.53
N LEU A 50 -17.37 11.71 0.29
CA LEU A 50 -17.51 10.40 0.94
C LEU A 50 -16.91 9.28 0.07
N HIS A 51 -16.82 9.51 -1.24
CA HIS A 51 -16.26 8.56 -2.18
C HIS A 51 -14.75 8.72 -2.35
N HIS A 52 -14.04 7.59 -2.40
CA HIS A 52 -12.61 7.56 -2.64
C HIS A 52 -12.29 7.94 -4.10
N ARG A 53 -11.42 8.95 -4.29
CA ARG A 53 -10.76 9.29 -5.57
C ARG A 53 -9.37 9.85 -5.28
N GLN A 54 -8.34 9.08 -5.58
CA GLN A 54 -6.95 9.48 -5.36
C GLN A 54 -6.09 9.16 -6.60
N PRO A 55 -5.10 10.00 -6.93
CA PRO A 55 -4.05 9.63 -7.87
C PRO A 55 -3.33 8.36 -7.42
N TRP A 56 -3.01 7.48 -8.37
CA TRP A 56 -2.31 6.22 -8.10
C TRP A 56 -1.00 6.43 -7.34
N VAL A 57 -0.22 7.45 -7.74
CA VAL A 57 1.10 7.74 -7.15
C VAL A 57 1.02 7.99 -5.65
N ILE A 58 0.03 8.75 -5.18
CA ILE A 58 -0.17 9.06 -3.76
C ILE A 58 -0.51 7.78 -2.98
N GLY A 59 -1.43 6.97 -3.51
CA GLY A 59 -1.81 5.71 -2.87
C GLY A 59 -0.66 4.69 -2.79
N VAL A 60 0.26 4.71 -3.75
CA VAL A 60 1.47 3.87 -3.74
C VAL A 60 2.49 4.37 -2.71
N GLU A 61 2.73 5.68 -2.64
CA GLU A 61 3.68 6.29 -1.69
C GLU A 61 3.28 6.05 -0.23
N GLU A 62 2.03 6.35 0.14
CA GLU A 62 1.51 6.06 1.49
C GLU A 62 1.64 4.57 1.84
N HIS A 63 1.52 3.69 0.84
CA HIS A 63 1.67 2.26 1.05
C HIS A 63 3.11 1.85 1.31
N ILE A 64 4.05 2.39 0.54
CA ILE A 64 5.49 2.16 0.71
C ILE A 64 5.89 2.58 2.12
N GLU A 65 5.51 3.79 2.56
CA GLU A 65 5.81 4.27 3.91
C GLU A 65 5.29 3.31 4.99
N ARG A 66 4.04 2.86 4.86
CA ARG A 66 3.43 1.93 5.81
C ARG A 66 4.15 0.57 5.84
N LEU A 67 4.60 0.07 4.70
CA LEU A 67 5.36 -1.19 4.62
C LEU A 67 6.76 -1.03 5.21
N THR A 68 7.46 0.06 4.87
CA THR A 68 8.77 0.40 5.44
C THR A 68 8.71 0.38 6.96
N ARG A 69 7.73 1.07 7.56
CA ARG A 69 7.54 1.08 9.02
C ARG A 69 7.37 -0.32 9.61
N ARG A 70 6.55 -1.17 8.99
CA ARG A 70 6.32 -2.56 9.46
C ARG A 70 7.59 -3.42 9.34
N VAL A 71 8.39 -3.21 8.30
CA VAL A 71 9.67 -3.90 8.13
C VAL A 71 10.65 -3.46 9.21
N GLU A 72 10.76 -2.17 9.47
CA GLU A 72 11.60 -1.60 10.52
C GLU A 72 11.23 -2.14 11.91
N GLU A 73 9.93 -2.19 12.23
CA GLU A 73 9.41 -2.79 13.48
C GLU A 73 9.86 -4.26 13.64
N VAL A 74 9.74 -5.04 12.57
CA VAL A 74 10.15 -6.46 12.58
C VAL A 74 11.66 -6.60 12.68
N GLU A 75 12.45 -5.76 12.02
CA GLU A 75 13.90 -5.77 12.15
C GLU A 75 14.37 -5.52 13.59
N VAL A 76 13.70 -4.61 14.29
CA VAL A 76 13.98 -4.34 15.71
C VAL A 76 13.71 -5.60 16.54
N LEU A 77 12.58 -6.28 16.30
CA LEU A 77 12.25 -7.54 16.98
C LEU A 77 13.27 -8.64 16.68
N ILE A 78 13.69 -8.80 15.43
CA ILE A 78 14.72 -9.78 15.05
C ILE A 78 16.04 -9.49 15.76
N LYS A 79 16.48 -8.22 15.77
CA LYS A 79 17.70 -7.79 16.48
C LYS A 79 17.60 -8.07 17.98
N PHE A 80 16.43 -7.87 18.58
CA PHE A 80 16.17 -8.13 19.99
C PHE A 80 16.20 -9.62 20.34
N VAL A 81 15.50 -10.46 19.56
CA VAL A 81 15.47 -11.92 19.73
C VAL A 81 16.87 -12.50 19.56
N ARG A 82 17.64 -12.04 18.55
CA ARG A 82 19.04 -12.44 18.33
C ARG A 82 19.91 -12.17 19.56
N ARG A 83 19.77 -11.01 20.20
CA ARG A 83 20.51 -10.66 21.42
C ARG A 83 20.15 -11.55 22.61
N ARG A 84 18.88 -11.91 22.78
CA ARG A 84 18.44 -12.81 23.86
C ARG A 84 18.86 -14.26 23.65
N GLY A 85 18.86 -14.73 22.40
CA GLY A 85 19.35 -16.08 22.06
C GLY A 85 20.87 -16.24 22.15
N SER A 86 21.62 -15.16 22.40
CA SER A 86 23.08 -15.17 22.53
C SER A 86 23.57 -15.11 23.99
N SER A 87 22.69 -15.30 24.99
CA SER A 87 23.10 -15.37 26.40
C SER A 87 23.89 -16.66 26.65
N PRO A 88 25.17 -16.61 27.03
CA PRO A 88 26.01 -17.79 27.09
C PRO A 88 25.97 -18.39 28.50
N HIS A 89 24.87 -18.98 28.96
CA HIS A 89 24.88 -19.74 30.23
C HIS A 89 23.95 -20.97 30.20
N SER A 90 24.55 -22.12 29.92
CA SER A 90 24.28 -23.36 30.65
C SER A 90 25.55 -24.21 30.70
N GLY A 91 26.56 -23.69 31.41
CA GLY A 91 27.59 -24.51 32.06
C GLY A 91 27.27 -24.60 33.55
N GLY A 92 27.41 -25.80 34.12
CA GLY A 92 27.15 -26.12 35.52
C GLY A 92 25.86 -26.94 35.68
N ARG A 93 25.88 -28.16 36.20
CA ARG A 93 26.82 -28.83 37.12
C ARG A 93 26.79 -30.33 36.84
#